data_AF-A0A536P2B7-F1
#
_entry.id   AF-A0A536P2B7-F1
#
_cell.length_a   1.000
_cell.length_b   1.000
_cell.length_c   1.000
_cell.angle_alpha   90.00
_cell.angle_beta   90.00
_cell.angle_gamma   90.00
#
_symmetry.space_group_name_H-M   'P 1'
#
loop_
_entity.id
_entity.type
_entity.pdbx_description
1 polymer ?
#
loop_
_entity_poly.entity_id
_entity_poly.type
_entity_poly.pdbx_seq_one_letter_code
_entity_poly.pdbx_strand_id
1 'polypeptide(L)'
;MGKVAGQGHPTKAAPSNLPLRLTSFVGREAELRALKALVRNARLVTLTGTGGAGKSRLAAEVAGAAREAWPDGIWWVELAA
;
A
#
# COMPACT_ATOMS: atom_id res chain seq x y z
N MET A 1 -20.38 -40.85 6.54
CA MET A 1 -20.88 -39.46 6.52
C MET A 1 -19.70 -38.52 6.78
N GLY A 2 -18.80 -38.35 5.81
CA GLY A 2 -17.59 -37.53 5.96
C GLY A 2 -17.77 -36.22 5.21
N LYS A 3 -17.93 -35.12 5.95
CA LYS A 3 -17.97 -33.77 5.37
C LYS A 3 -16.54 -33.41 4.97
N VAL A 4 -16.23 -33.50 3.68
CA VAL A 4 -15.02 -32.91 3.10
C VAL A 4 -15.10 -31.41 3.33
N ALA A 5 -14.28 -30.92 4.26
CA ALA A 5 -14.08 -29.51 4.49
C ALA A 5 -13.66 -28.85 3.17
N GLY A 6 -14.37 -27.78 2.79
CA GLY A 6 -14.04 -26.99 1.62
C GLY A 6 -12.61 -26.49 1.75
N GLN A 7 -11.72 -27.06 0.94
CA GLN A 7 -10.36 -26.60 0.74
C GLN A 7 -10.46 -25.18 0.15
N GLY A 8 -10.28 -24.16 0.99
CA GLY A 8 -10.14 -22.79 0.53
C GLY A 8 -8.93 -22.73 -0.40
N HIS A 9 -9.15 -22.40 -1.68
CA HIS A 9 -8.03 -22.05 -2.54
C HIS A 9 -7.26 -20.92 -1.85
N PRO A 10 -5.92 -21.00 -1.72
CA PRO A 10 -5.17 -19.83 -1.33
C PRO A 10 -5.49 -18.77 -2.38
N THR A 11 -6.24 -17.74 -1.99
CA THR A 11 -6.52 -16.59 -2.85
C THR A 11 -5.17 -16.06 -3.29
N LYS A 12 -4.83 -16.32 -4.56
CA LYS A 12 -3.58 -15.89 -5.19
C LYS A 12 -3.42 -14.41 -4.84
N ALA A 13 -2.38 -14.08 -4.06
CA ALA A 13 -2.17 -12.72 -3.59
C ALA A 13 -2.20 -11.78 -4.80
N ALA A 14 -2.96 -10.69 -4.69
CA ALA A 14 -3.07 -9.71 -5.76
C ALA A 14 -1.66 -9.25 -6.17
N PRO A 15 -1.36 -9.18 -7.47
CA PRO A 15 -0.04 -8.81 -7.96
C PRO A 15 0.35 -7.40 -7.47
N SER A 16 1.60 -7.25 -7.03
CA SER A 16 2.17 -5.95 -6.66
C SER A 16 3.69 -5.99 -6.77
N ASN A 17 4.32 -4.87 -7.08
CA ASN A 17 5.77 -4.67 -7.03
C ASN A 17 6.17 -3.64 -5.94
N LEU A 18 5.39 -3.55 -4.86
CA LEU A 18 5.69 -2.63 -3.76
C LEU A 18 7.08 -2.94 -3.18
N PRO A 19 7.91 -1.91 -2.94
CA PRO A 19 9.26 -2.13 -2.48
C PRO A 19 9.26 -2.70 -1.06
N LEU A 20 10.07 -3.75 -0.84
CA LEU A 20 10.25 -4.33 0.48
C LEU A 20 10.98 -3.33 1.39
N ARG A 21 10.41 -3.05 2.56
CA ARG A 21 11.05 -2.22 3.59
C ARG A 21 11.49 -3.12 4.75
N LEU A 22 12.81 -3.20 4.94
CA LEU A 22 13.42 -4.00 6.01
C LEU A 22 13.52 -3.26 7.35
N THR A 23 13.21 -1.96 7.36
CA THR A 23 13.25 -1.13 8.56
C THR A 23 11.85 -0.70 8.94
N SER A 24 11.59 -0.57 10.24
CA SER A 24 10.30 -0.12 10.76
C SER A 24 9.98 1.31 10.33
N PHE A 25 8.72 1.59 10.04
CA PHE A 25 8.20 2.94 9.86
C PHE A 25 7.74 3.51 11.20
N VAL A 26 8.22 4.69 11.57
CA VAL A 26 8.00 5.28 12.91
C VAL A 26 7.37 6.64 12.76
N GLY A 27 6.30 6.87 13.53
CA GLY A 27 5.55 8.12 13.52
C GLY A 27 4.73 8.29 12.23
N ARG A 28 4.19 9.50 12.04
CA ARG A 28 3.42 9.92 10.85
C ARG A 28 2.06 9.24 10.70
N GLU A 29 1.48 8.79 11.80
CA GLU A 29 0.18 8.09 11.83
C GLU A 29 -0.95 9.01 11.35
N ALA A 30 -0.88 10.31 11.64
CA ALA A 30 -1.83 11.30 11.17
C ALA A 30 -1.80 11.43 9.65
N GLU A 31 -0.60 11.52 9.07
CA GLU A 31 -0.40 11.62 7.64
C GLU A 31 -0.79 10.32 6.92
N LEU A 32 -0.49 9.15 7.50
CA LEU A 32 -0.98 7.87 6.98
C LEU A 32 -2.51 7.84 6.91
N ARG A 33 -3.20 8.26 7.99
CA ARG A 33 -4.67 8.30 8.03
C ARG A 33 -5.23 9.26 6.97
N ALA A 34 -4.68 10.47 6.90
CA ALA A 34 -5.10 11.48 5.95
C ALA A 34 -4.89 11.00 4.50
N LEU A 35 -3.71 10.45 4.20
CA LEU A 35 -3.39 9.99 2.86
C LEU A 35 -4.23 8.78 2.44
N LYS A 36 -4.49 7.82 3.34
CA LYS A 36 -5.46 6.71 3.10
C LYS A 36 -6.87 7.20 2.78
N ALA A 37 -7.31 8.30 3.38
CA ALA A 37 -8.60 8.91 3.05
C ALA A 37 -8.54 9.57 1.67
N LEU A 38 -7.48 10.34 1.38
CA LEU A 38 -7.31 11.04 0.10
C LEU A 38 -7.26 10.06 -1.09
N VAL A 39 -6.47 8.98 -1.00
CA VAL A 39 -6.33 8.03 -2.12
C VAL A 39 -7.61 7.25 -2.43
N ARG A 40 -8.55 7.15 -1.48
CA ARG A 40 -9.87 6.54 -1.71
C ARG A 40 -10.86 7.49 -2.39
N ASN A 41 -10.67 8.80 -2.21
CA ASN A 41 -11.63 9.81 -2.66
C ASN A 41 -11.13 10.64 -3.85
N ALA A 42 -9.86 10.50 -4.23
CA ALA A 42 -9.26 11.24 -5.33
C ALA A 42 -8.59 10.29 -6.32
N ARG A 43 -8.66 10.64 -7.61
CA ARG A 43 -8.00 9.90 -8.69
C ARG A 43 -6.49 10.13 -8.75
N LEU A 44 -6.02 11.25 -8.19
CA LEU A 44 -4.62 11.63 -8.13
C LEU A 44 -4.36 12.34 -6.81
N VAL A 45 -3.31 11.92 -6.11
CA VAL A 45 -2.82 12.58 -4.89
C VAL A 45 -1.33 12.86 -5.07
N THR A 46 -0.92 14.10 -4.85
CA THR A 46 0.48 14.52 -4.96
C THR A 46 1.03 14.81 -3.58
N LEU A 47 2.17 14.20 -3.25
CA LEU A 47 2.92 14.48 -2.04
C LEU A 47 4.03 15.48 -2.35
N THR A 48 3.93 16.69 -1.80
CA THR A 48 4.94 17.75 -1.94
C THR A 48 5.72 17.93 -0.64
N GLY A 49 6.89 18.58 -0.73
CA GLY A 49 7.76 18.84 0.42
C GLY A 49 9.24 18.77 0.06
N THR A 50 10.10 19.19 0.98
CA THR A 50 11.56 19.26 0.80
C THR A 50 12.19 17.90 0.49
N GLY A 51 13.41 17.94 -0.08
CA GLY A 51 14.24 16.75 -0.27
C GLY A 51 14.48 16.03 1.07
N GLY A 52 14.49 14.71 1.07
CA GLY A 52 14.72 13.92 2.29
C GLY A 52 13.55 13.83 3.28
N ALA A 53 12.43 14.55 3.07
CA ALA A 53 11.28 14.54 3.98
C ALA A 53 10.51 13.20 4.09
N GLY A 54 10.98 12.13 3.45
CA GLY A 54 10.38 10.80 3.55
C GLY A 54 9.10 10.58 2.73
N LYS A 55 8.77 11.44 1.76
CA LYS A 55 7.55 11.35 0.93
C LYS A 55 7.40 9.99 0.23
N SER A 56 8.46 9.51 -0.39
CA SER A 56 8.47 8.20 -1.07
C SER A 56 8.31 7.05 -0.08
N ARG A 57 8.83 7.21 1.15
CA ARG A 57 8.60 6.23 2.22
C ARG A 57 7.13 6.23 2.61
N LEU A 58 6.56 7.39 2.93
CA LEU A 58 5.15 7.54 3.27
C LEU A 58 4.20 6.99 2.19
N ALA A 59 4.50 7.21 0.91
CA ALA A 59 3.72 6.67 -0.20
C ALA A 59 3.74 5.13 -0.23
N ALA A 60 4.92 4.52 -0.03
CA ALA A 60 5.05 3.06 0.02
C ALA A 60 4.31 2.46 1.23
N GLU A 61 4.37 3.12 2.39
CA GLU A 61 3.65 2.67 3.59
C GLU A 61 2.12 2.73 3.40
N VAL A 62 1.60 3.79 2.80
CA VAL A 62 0.16 3.85 2.46
C VAL A 62 -0.21 2.77 1.47
N ALA A 63 0.58 2.56 0.42
CA ALA A 63 0.32 1.52 -0.57
C ALA A 63 0.28 0.12 0.08
N GLY A 64 1.23 -0.20 0.95
CA GLY A 64 1.23 -1.46 1.69
C GLY A 64 0.00 -1.62 2.58
N ALA A 65 -0.35 -0.56 3.31
CA ALA A 65 -1.48 -0.55 4.23
C ALA A 65 -2.86 -0.37 3.56
N ALA A 66 -2.87 -0.22 2.23
CA ALA A 66 -4.06 -0.06 1.40
C ALA A 66 -4.44 -1.36 0.67
N ARG A 67 -3.59 -2.40 0.65
CA ARG A 67 -3.77 -3.61 -0.16
C ARG A 67 -5.18 -4.21 -0.13
N GLU A 68 -5.82 -4.28 1.02
CA GLU A 68 -7.16 -4.86 1.16
C GLU A 68 -8.27 -4.03 0.47
N ALA A 69 -8.06 -2.72 0.30
CA ALA A 69 -9.01 -1.83 -0.34
C ALA A 69 -8.88 -1.79 -1.87
N TRP A 70 -7.81 -2.37 -2.45
CA TRP A 70 -7.58 -2.46 -3.89
C TRP A 70 -7.30 -3.93 -4.29
N PRO A 71 -8.35 -4.75 -4.47
CA PRO A 71 -8.20 -6.18 -4.74
C PRO A 71 -7.52 -6.48 -6.08
N ASP A 72 -7.56 -5.54 -7.02
CA ASP A 72 -6.91 -5.65 -8.33
C ASP A 72 -5.39 -5.46 -8.27
N GLY A 73 -4.86 -5.04 -7.11
CA GLY A 73 -3.44 -4.84 -6.87
C GLY A 73 -3.00 -3.39 -6.88
N ILE A 74 -1.75 -3.17 -6.48
CA ILE A 74 -1.13 -1.85 -6.37
C ILE A 74 0.27 -1.91 -6.99
N TRP A 75 0.59 -0.91 -7.81
CA TRP A 75 1.85 -0.84 -8.55
C TRP A 75 2.69 0.37 -8.12
N TRP A 76 3.97 0.11 -7.87
CA TRP A 76 5.01 1.09 -7.69
C TRP A 76 5.68 1.38 -9.02
N VAL A 77 5.76 2.65 -9.39
CA VAL A 77 6.47 3.10 -10.59
C VAL A 77 7.48 4.13 -10.17
N GLU A 78 8.76 3.81 -10.36
CA GLU A 78 9.83 4.78 -10.16
C GLU A 78 9.90 5.69 -11.39
N LEU A 79 9.74 7.00 -11.17
CA LEU A 79 9.77 8.00 -12.23
C LEU A 79 11.13 8.70 -12.36
N ALA A 80 12.03 8.45 -11.41
CA ALA A 80 13.39 8.99 -11.39
C ALA A 80 14.39 7.87 -11.64
N ALA A 81 15.53 8.22 -12.23
CA ALA A 81 16.65 7.31 -12.53
C ALA A 81 17.77 7.45 -11.49
#